data_AF-A0A7J2PYS8-F1
#
_entry.id   AF-A0A7J2PYS8-F1
#
_cell.length_a   1.000
_cell.length_b   1.000
_cell.length_c   1.000
_cell.angle_alpha   90.00
_cell.angle_beta   90.00
_cell.angle_gamma   90.00
#
_symmetry.space_group_name_H-M   'P 1'
#
loop_
_entity.id
_entity.type
_entity.pdbx_description
1 polymer ?
#
loop_
_entity_poly.entity_id
_entity_poly.type
_entity_poly.pdbx_seq_one_letter_code
_entity_poly.pdbx_strand_id
1 'polypeptide(L)'
;MIRENIFKFQPKFKVETRKRFVIISDTHISRSGGAFNLHTFNLGIDQINEIKDVDLFMHLGDITQNGTLLEYEYSLEQFKKFQPVSKSPLIFLIGNHDALNVGYLLYEEMIGRRHYEYEDNEIFIIGIDSTKPDLPGGIIHHNIIELVREELMKRERENKFKVVCFHHQLIPIPNTGKERSAIDDSGDMLEMLLETKADLVLNGHRHTSNLYTLSNSEKDLYIFNAGTFCCNKTRYRELFTYTIIDIEGNNLIFKVIPILDSSSFQEIHREVNYYLPLEIQKDQIPLCRFIQISNSLVTSHSENKMTNFDKAIEQINKIKDIDLVVHTGNVTKNSFKEEFRIAKDKINSLKHPYLVVPGHTDSKPPYWKYWKQYFGNSDPIFENEKLFFQGINSTTRDSTEGSIGRQKLSRYIEKVLSLSHRKILGVGFFHSLIPTPLSVWRTELVDSGDVLAQFARSQIDLCLNSSPSIAFNVKIDHTLFSNGGNLNLKRFDETFIEIEIYKEGYVVLKEHNLATGQIKTVGTYNITIFM
;
A
#
# COMPACT_ATOMS: atom_id res chain seq x y z
N MET A 1 0.35 11.57 30.16
CA MET A 1 -0.15 12.67 29.33
C MET A 1 1.04 13.55 28.97
N ILE A 2 1.83 13.10 27.99
CA ILE A 2 3.01 13.81 27.48
C ILE A 2 2.62 14.30 26.10
N ARG A 3 2.81 15.59 25.85
CA ARG A 3 2.40 16.28 24.64
C ARG A 3 3.18 15.74 23.44
N GLU A 4 2.45 15.36 22.39
CA GLU A 4 2.96 15.21 21.04
C GLU A 4 3.68 16.51 20.65
N ASN A 5 5.00 16.49 20.52
CA ASN A 5 5.74 17.56 19.85
C ASN A 5 6.05 17.15 18.41
N ILE A 6 5.08 16.52 17.72
CA ILE A 6 4.96 16.71 16.28
C ILE A 6 4.34 18.09 16.15
N PHE A 7 5.04 19.05 15.55
CA PHE A 7 4.40 20.31 15.17
C PHE A 7 3.40 20.00 14.03
N LYS A 8 2.23 19.48 14.39
CA LYS A 8 1.03 19.47 13.55
C LYS A 8 0.68 20.92 13.33
N PHE A 9 1.01 21.45 12.15
CA PHE A 9 0.43 22.71 11.75
C PHE A 9 -0.93 22.41 11.15
N GLN A 10 -1.98 23.02 11.67
CA GLN A 10 -3.28 23.00 11.00
C GLN A 10 -3.29 24.20 10.04
N PRO A 11 -3.06 24.01 8.73
CA PRO A 11 -3.36 25.06 7.77
C PRO A 11 -4.85 25.42 7.85
N LYS A 12 -5.20 26.56 7.25
CA LYS A 12 -6.60 26.98 7.11
C LYS A 12 -7.43 25.82 6.56
N PHE A 13 -8.59 25.54 7.15
CA PHE A 13 -9.43 24.41 6.78
C PHE A 13 -9.69 24.43 5.26
N LYS A 14 -9.43 23.31 4.59
CA LYS A 14 -9.75 23.15 3.17
C LYS A 14 -11.26 23.12 2.92
N VAL A 15 -12.00 22.62 3.90
CA VAL A 15 -13.45 22.42 3.88
C VAL A 15 -14.03 23.14 5.09
N GLU A 16 -14.58 24.34 4.88
CA GLU A 16 -15.26 25.16 5.88
C GLU A 16 -16.72 24.72 6.07
N THR A 17 -17.38 24.23 5.01
CA THR A 17 -18.74 23.67 5.09
C THR A 17 -18.70 22.14 5.07
N ARG A 18 -19.47 21.47 5.94
CA ARG A 18 -19.53 19.99 5.93
C ARG A 18 -19.86 19.49 4.53
N LYS A 19 -19.05 18.57 4.01
CA LYS A 19 -19.30 17.85 2.77
C LYS A 19 -19.66 16.40 3.08
N ARG A 20 -20.67 15.86 2.41
CA ARG A 20 -21.11 14.47 2.57
C ARG A 20 -21.13 13.76 1.23
N PHE A 21 -20.42 12.65 1.17
CA PHE A 21 -20.46 11.73 0.05
C PHE A 21 -21.16 10.43 0.44
N VAL A 22 -21.96 9.88 -0.48
CA VAL A 22 -22.50 8.53 -0.36
C VAL A 22 -21.92 7.68 -1.48
N ILE A 23 -21.26 6.60 -1.09
CA ILE A 23 -20.50 5.73 -1.98
C ILE A 23 -21.17 4.36 -2.01
N ILE A 24 -21.42 3.91 -3.24
CA ILE A 24 -21.81 2.55 -3.59
C ILE A 24 -20.77 1.98 -4.57
N SER A 25 -20.66 0.66 -4.66
CA SER A 25 -19.74 0.00 -5.60
C SER A 25 -20.17 -1.42 -5.88
N ASP A 26 -19.69 -1.99 -6.99
CA ASP A 26 -19.80 -3.41 -7.32
C ASP A 26 -21.24 -3.93 -7.25
N THR A 27 -22.17 -3.28 -7.97
CA THR A 27 -23.57 -3.72 -8.04
C THR A 27 -23.74 -4.99 -8.85
N HIS A 28 -22.90 -5.18 -9.88
CA HIS A 28 -22.91 -6.33 -10.80
C HIS A 28 -24.32 -6.70 -11.28
N ILE A 29 -25.08 -5.70 -11.73
CA ILE A 29 -26.46 -5.84 -12.16
C ILE A 29 -26.53 -6.79 -13.35
N SER A 30 -27.35 -7.82 -13.20
CA SER A 30 -27.63 -8.80 -14.23
C SER A 30 -29.00 -9.42 -14.00
N ARG A 31 -29.68 -9.82 -15.08
CA ARG A 31 -30.93 -10.61 -15.00
C ARG A 31 -30.66 -12.10 -14.78
N SER A 32 -29.42 -12.53 -14.99
CA SER A 32 -28.97 -13.92 -14.96
C SER A 32 -27.62 -14.05 -14.25
N GLY A 33 -27.31 -15.23 -13.70
CA GLY A 33 -25.96 -15.53 -13.20
C GLY A 33 -25.73 -15.27 -11.70
N GLY A 34 -26.77 -14.97 -10.93
CA GLY A 34 -26.75 -15.03 -9.45
C GLY A 34 -25.84 -14.02 -8.74
N ALA A 35 -25.11 -13.17 -9.45
CA ALA A 35 -24.27 -12.13 -8.86
C ALA A 35 -25.13 -11.02 -8.25
N PHE A 36 -26.12 -10.52 -8.98
CA PHE A 36 -26.98 -9.42 -8.54
C PHE A 36 -28.01 -9.85 -7.49
N ASN A 37 -28.00 -9.20 -6.32
CA ASN A 37 -29.05 -9.34 -5.31
C ASN A 37 -30.05 -8.19 -5.41
N LEU A 38 -31.14 -8.41 -6.15
CA LEU A 38 -32.17 -7.39 -6.37
C LEU A 38 -32.86 -6.94 -5.07
N HIS A 39 -33.08 -7.85 -4.12
CA HIS A 39 -33.70 -7.50 -2.85
C HIS A 39 -32.82 -6.51 -2.07
N THR A 40 -31.53 -6.82 -1.92
CA THR A 40 -30.60 -5.93 -1.25
C THR A 40 -30.42 -4.61 -1.99
N PHE A 41 -30.36 -4.63 -3.33
CA PHE A 41 -30.28 -3.41 -4.12
C PHE A 41 -31.47 -2.48 -3.82
N ASN A 42 -32.70 -2.99 -3.83
CA ASN A 42 -33.88 -2.17 -3.54
C ASN A 42 -33.83 -1.60 -2.12
N LEU A 43 -33.52 -2.42 -1.11
CA LEU A 43 -33.39 -1.94 0.27
C LEU A 43 -32.31 -0.86 0.40
N GLY A 44 -31.15 -1.06 -0.23
CA GLY A 44 -30.07 -0.09 -0.22
C GLY A 44 -30.46 1.22 -0.92
N ILE A 45 -31.14 1.15 -2.07
CA ILE A 45 -31.63 2.32 -2.79
C ILE A 45 -32.63 3.11 -1.94
N ASP A 46 -33.59 2.42 -1.30
CA ASP A 46 -34.55 3.06 -0.41
C ASP A 46 -33.83 3.78 0.75
N GLN A 47 -32.85 3.13 1.36
CA GLN A 47 -32.02 3.72 2.43
C GLN A 47 -31.25 4.96 1.95
N ILE A 48 -30.52 4.88 0.83
CA ILE A 48 -29.70 6.01 0.36
C ILE A 48 -30.55 7.18 -0.15
N ASN A 49 -31.76 6.91 -0.64
CA ASN A 49 -32.69 7.94 -1.09
C ASN A 49 -33.14 8.84 0.07
N GLU A 50 -33.24 8.29 1.28
CA GLU A 50 -33.67 9.02 2.48
C GLU A 50 -32.55 9.88 3.11
N ILE A 51 -31.29 9.70 2.69
CA ILE A 51 -30.15 10.42 3.26
C ILE A 51 -30.22 11.89 2.85
N LYS A 52 -30.24 12.77 3.86
CA LYS A 52 -30.26 14.22 3.69
C LYS A 52 -28.85 14.79 3.60
N ASP A 53 -28.77 16.00 3.04
CA ASP A 53 -27.56 16.82 3.01
C ASP A 53 -26.36 16.10 2.39
N VAL A 54 -26.61 15.33 1.32
CA VAL A 54 -25.56 14.68 0.52
C VAL A 54 -25.12 15.66 -0.56
N ASP A 55 -23.83 15.91 -0.72
CA ASP A 55 -23.29 16.74 -1.80
C ASP A 55 -23.08 15.94 -3.09
N LEU A 56 -22.68 14.67 -2.96
CA LEU A 56 -22.38 13.82 -4.11
C LEU A 56 -22.63 12.35 -3.82
N PHE A 57 -23.26 11.65 -4.76
CA PHE A 57 -23.32 10.19 -4.78
C PHE A 57 -22.31 9.66 -5.80
N MET A 58 -21.64 8.56 -5.47
CA MET A 58 -20.63 7.94 -6.33
C MET A 58 -20.84 6.43 -6.42
N HIS A 59 -20.78 5.88 -7.63
CA HIS A 59 -20.71 4.46 -7.91
C HIS A 59 -19.31 4.09 -8.42
N LEU A 60 -18.52 3.35 -7.64
CA LEU A 60 -17.10 3.12 -7.93
C LEU A 60 -16.79 1.97 -8.92
N GLY A 61 -17.66 1.75 -9.90
CA GLY A 61 -17.50 0.74 -10.96
C GLY A 61 -18.11 -0.62 -10.68
N ASP A 62 -18.07 -1.47 -11.71
CA ASP A 62 -18.73 -2.78 -11.79
C ASP A 62 -20.26 -2.65 -11.64
N ILE A 63 -20.83 -1.77 -12.48
CA ILE A 63 -22.28 -1.53 -12.58
C ILE A 63 -22.96 -2.81 -13.05
N THR A 64 -22.45 -3.38 -14.15
CA THR A 64 -22.92 -4.59 -14.82
C THR A 64 -22.05 -5.80 -14.45
N GLN A 65 -22.55 -7.02 -14.69
CA GLN A 65 -21.77 -8.23 -14.45
C GLN A 65 -20.90 -8.64 -15.66
N ASN A 66 -21.31 -8.35 -16.89
CA ASN A 66 -20.63 -8.85 -18.09
C ASN A 66 -20.49 -7.78 -19.20
N GLY A 67 -20.80 -6.51 -18.93
CA GLY A 67 -20.64 -5.42 -19.89
C GLY A 67 -21.58 -5.52 -21.09
N THR A 68 -22.67 -6.28 -21.00
CA THR A 68 -23.58 -6.50 -22.13
C THR A 68 -24.67 -5.43 -22.23
N LEU A 69 -25.16 -5.18 -23.46
CA LEU A 69 -26.23 -4.19 -23.71
C LEU A 69 -27.46 -4.40 -22.81
N LEU A 70 -27.96 -5.64 -22.71
CA LEU A 70 -29.12 -5.96 -21.89
C LEU A 70 -28.89 -5.70 -20.40
N GLU A 71 -27.65 -5.86 -19.91
CA GLU A 71 -27.31 -5.56 -18.53
C GLU A 71 -27.21 -4.06 -18.29
N TYR A 72 -26.68 -3.27 -19.23
CA TYR A 72 -26.70 -1.80 -19.14
C TYR A 72 -28.13 -1.25 -19.17
N GLU A 73 -28.97 -1.72 -20.10
CA GLU A 73 -30.39 -1.32 -20.15
C GLU A 73 -31.11 -1.65 -18.83
N TYR A 74 -30.86 -2.84 -18.29
CA TYR A 74 -31.43 -3.25 -17.01
C TYR A 74 -30.89 -2.44 -15.83
N SER A 75 -29.61 -2.09 -15.85
CA SER A 75 -28.98 -1.23 -14.84
C SER A 75 -29.64 0.13 -14.81
N LEU A 76 -29.80 0.78 -15.97
CA LEU A 76 -30.51 2.05 -16.09
C LEU A 76 -31.97 1.94 -15.62
N GLU A 77 -32.65 0.83 -15.91
CA GLU A 77 -33.99 0.55 -15.40
C GLU A 77 -34.01 0.50 -13.86
N GLN A 78 -33.06 -0.20 -13.24
CA GLN A 78 -32.97 -0.29 -11.78
C GLN A 78 -32.62 1.07 -11.14
N PHE A 79 -31.71 1.83 -11.74
CA PHE A 79 -31.32 3.15 -11.24
C PHE A 79 -32.41 4.23 -11.41
N LYS A 80 -33.52 3.98 -12.14
CA LYS A 80 -34.71 4.87 -12.07
C LYS A 80 -35.33 4.98 -10.67
N LYS A 81 -35.06 3.99 -9.81
CA LYS A 81 -35.47 3.98 -8.40
C LYS A 81 -34.61 4.92 -7.53
N PHE A 82 -33.44 5.32 -8.02
CA PHE A 82 -32.59 6.28 -7.34
C PHE A 82 -33.19 7.68 -7.47
N GLN A 83 -33.82 8.14 -6.39
CA GLN A 83 -34.54 9.41 -6.31
C GLN A 83 -34.24 10.05 -4.94
N PRO A 84 -32.98 10.48 -4.72
CA PRO A 84 -32.56 10.94 -3.41
C PRO A 84 -33.24 12.25 -3.02
N VAL A 85 -33.62 12.37 -1.74
CA VAL A 85 -34.23 13.57 -1.16
C VAL A 85 -33.28 14.78 -1.26
N SER A 86 -31.97 14.56 -1.21
CA SER A 86 -30.95 15.59 -1.39
C SER A 86 -30.86 16.14 -2.82
N LYS A 87 -31.36 15.39 -3.84
CA LYS A 87 -31.32 15.74 -5.27
C LYS A 87 -29.92 15.95 -5.87
N SER A 88 -28.88 15.52 -5.15
CA SER A 88 -27.50 15.63 -5.60
C SER A 88 -27.16 14.61 -6.69
N PRO A 89 -26.18 14.90 -7.56
CA PRO A 89 -25.85 14.03 -8.68
C PRO A 89 -25.27 12.69 -8.22
N LEU A 90 -25.48 11.66 -9.04
CA LEU A 90 -24.80 10.36 -8.96
C LEU A 90 -23.81 10.25 -10.10
N ILE A 91 -22.54 10.06 -9.76
CA ILE A 91 -21.47 9.86 -10.72
C ILE A 91 -21.09 8.38 -10.75
N PHE A 92 -20.87 7.85 -11.95
CA PHE A 92 -20.42 6.49 -12.17
C PHE A 92 -18.95 6.46 -12.59
N LEU A 93 -18.19 5.51 -12.03
CA LEU A 93 -16.95 5.01 -12.59
C LEU A 93 -17.22 3.75 -13.40
N ILE A 94 -16.35 3.49 -14.37
CA ILE A 94 -16.31 2.22 -15.08
C ILE A 94 -15.47 1.20 -14.29
N GLY A 95 -15.97 -0.03 -14.17
CA GLY A 95 -15.21 -1.17 -13.62
C GLY A 95 -14.81 -2.19 -14.69
N ASN A 96 -14.01 -3.20 -14.32
CA ASN A 96 -13.55 -4.19 -15.29
C ASN A 96 -14.68 -5.04 -15.84
N HIS A 97 -15.74 -5.29 -15.07
CA HIS A 97 -16.92 -6.02 -15.55
C HIS A 97 -17.76 -5.20 -16.54
N ASP A 98 -17.76 -3.89 -16.40
CA ASP A 98 -18.42 -2.95 -17.32
C ASP A 98 -17.73 -2.91 -18.69
N ALA A 99 -16.40 -3.06 -18.70
CA ALA A 99 -15.57 -2.99 -19.89
C ALA A 99 -15.50 -4.31 -20.70
N LEU A 100 -16.00 -5.42 -20.16
CA LEU A 100 -15.95 -6.74 -20.80
C LEU A 100 -16.64 -6.75 -22.18
N ASN A 101 -16.08 -7.48 -23.13
CA ASN A 101 -16.62 -7.72 -24.46
C ASN A 101 -17.02 -6.40 -25.17
N VAL A 102 -16.10 -5.42 -25.19
CA VAL A 102 -16.33 -4.05 -25.68
C VAL A 102 -17.43 -3.26 -24.96
N GLY A 103 -17.82 -3.68 -23.76
CA GLY A 103 -18.82 -3.00 -22.93
C GLY A 103 -18.44 -1.56 -22.56
N TYR A 104 -17.17 -1.17 -22.67
CA TYR A 104 -16.75 0.22 -22.52
C TYR A 104 -17.36 1.16 -23.56
N LEU A 105 -17.71 0.66 -24.76
CA LEU A 105 -18.44 1.45 -25.77
C LEU A 105 -19.88 1.70 -25.34
N LEU A 106 -20.51 0.69 -24.75
CA LEU A 106 -21.86 0.80 -24.18
C LEU A 106 -21.87 1.73 -22.97
N TYR A 107 -20.81 1.68 -22.14
CA TYR A 107 -20.62 2.65 -21.07
C TYR A 107 -20.58 4.08 -21.62
N GLU A 108 -19.76 4.32 -22.65
CA GLU A 108 -19.64 5.64 -23.29
C GLU A 108 -20.96 6.14 -23.90
N GLU A 109 -21.71 5.23 -24.53
CA GLU A 109 -23.01 5.53 -25.16
C GLU A 109 -24.12 5.80 -24.12
N MET A 110 -24.21 4.96 -23.09
CA MET A 110 -25.39 4.87 -22.22
C MET A 110 -25.21 5.55 -20.85
N ILE A 111 -23.97 5.64 -20.36
CA ILE A 111 -23.63 6.26 -19.07
C ILE A 111 -22.91 7.59 -19.30
N GLY A 112 -21.88 7.59 -20.14
CA GLY A 112 -21.12 8.78 -20.53
C GLY A 112 -19.61 8.59 -20.42
N ARG A 113 -18.89 9.68 -20.12
CA ARG A 113 -17.42 9.68 -20.14
C ARG A 113 -16.84 8.70 -19.11
N ARG A 114 -15.78 7.99 -19.50
CA ARG A 114 -15.03 7.06 -18.63
C ARG A 114 -14.17 7.76 -17.56
N HIS A 115 -13.83 9.02 -17.80
CA HIS A 115 -13.22 9.92 -16.83
C HIS A 115 -14.21 11.02 -16.47
N TYR A 116 -14.21 11.46 -15.21
CA TYR A 116 -15.07 12.56 -14.76
C TYR A 116 -14.33 13.52 -13.84
N GLU A 117 -14.86 14.73 -13.75
CA GLU A 117 -14.42 15.74 -12.80
C GLU A 117 -15.65 16.30 -12.08
N TYR A 118 -15.52 16.51 -10.78
CA TYR A 118 -16.45 17.28 -9.97
C TYR A 118 -15.63 18.32 -9.20
N GLU A 119 -16.05 19.58 -9.28
CA GLU A 119 -15.33 20.66 -8.64
C GLU A 119 -16.32 21.69 -8.09
N ASP A 120 -16.16 22.04 -6.82
CA ASP A 120 -16.79 23.21 -6.21
C ASP A 120 -15.71 24.12 -5.60
N ASN A 121 -16.09 25.08 -4.75
CA ASN A 121 -15.13 26.03 -4.16
C ASN A 121 -14.11 25.36 -3.21
N GLU A 122 -14.44 24.21 -2.62
CA GLU A 122 -13.70 23.58 -1.52
C GLU A 122 -13.12 22.22 -1.91
N ILE A 123 -13.76 21.51 -2.85
CA ILE A 123 -13.40 20.14 -3.24
C ILE A 123 -13.13 20.05 -4.74
N PHE A 124 -12.12 19.27 -5.09
CA PHE A 124 -11.86 18.76 -6.43
C PHE A 124 -11.82 17.23 -6.41
N ILE A 125 -12.60 16.60 -7.28
CA ILE A 125 -12.68 15.15 -7.44
C ILE A 125 -12.41 14.81 -8.90
N ILE A 126 -11.52 13.85 -9.12
CA ILE A 126 -11.25 13.30 -10.46
C ILE A 126 -11.41 11.78 -10.45
N GLY A 127 -12.28 11.29 -11.32
CA GLY A 127 -12.49 9.87 -11.56
C GLY A 127 -11.77 9.42 -12.83
N ILE A 128 -11.03 8.32 -12.75
CA ILE A 128 -10.27 7.78 -13.88
C ILE A 128 -10.63 6.33 -14.19
N ASP A 129 -10.65 6.03 -15.49
CA ASP A 129 -10.72 4.66 -16.00
C ASP A 129 -9.43 3.93 -15.63
N SER A 130 -9.58 2.81 -14.91
CA SER A 130 -8.47 1.93 -14.55
C SER A 130 -8.59 0.56 -15.22
N THR A 131 -9.50 0.40 -16.18
CA THR A 131 -9.83 -0.89 -16.78
C THR A 131 -8.80 -1.36 -17.79
N LYS A 132 -8.66 -2.68 -17.88
CA LYS A 132 -8.01 -3.35 -19.00
C LYS A 132 -9.05 -4.11 -19.81
N PRO A 133 -9.02 -4.02 -21.14
CA PRO A 133 -9.92 -4.81 -21.98
C PRO A 133 -9.87 -6.29 -21.62
N ASP A 134 -11.03 -6.84 -21.24
CA ASP A 134 -11.26 -8.26 -20.93
C ASP A 134 -10.39 -8.86 -19.82
N LEU A 135 -9.70 -8.04 -19.02
CA LEU A 135 -8.84 -8.50 -17.95
C LEU A 135 -9.36 -8.00 -16.60
N PRO A 136 -9.25 -8.82 -15.54
CA PRO A 136 -9.75 -8.45 -14.23
C PRO A 136 -8.86 -7.43 -13.51
N GLY A 137 -7.61 -7.23 -13.94
CA GLY A 137 -6.68 -6.28 -13.31
C GLY A 137 -6.67 -4.92 -14.01
N GLY A 138 -6.16 -3.90 -13.32
CA GLY A 138 -6.21 -2.53 -13.80
C GLY A 138 -4.90 -1.97 -14.36
N ILE A 139 -4.99 -0.87 -15.10
CA ILE A 139 -3.88 0.00 -15.53
C ILE A 139 -4.42 1.43 -15.72
N ILE A 140 -3.63 2.44 -15.38
CA ILE A 140 -4.01 3.85 -15.58
C ILE A 140 -3.28 4.44 -16.80
N HIS A 141 -2.04 4.00 -17.03
CA HIS A 141 -1.04 4.53 -17.96
C HIS A 141 -0.40 5.85 -17.52
N HIS A 142 0.91 5.95 -17.79
CA HIS A 142 1.74 7.10 -17.40
C HIS A 142 1.21 8.45 -17.89
N ASN A 143 0.69 8.52 -19.12
CA ASN A 143 0.10 9.75 -19.64
C ASN A 143 -1.14 10.20 -18.85
N ILE A 144 -1.97 9.28 -18.38
CA ILE A 144 -3.12 9.61 -17.53
C ILE A 144 -2.66 10.01 -16.13
N ILE A 145 -1.66 9.33 -15.56
CA ILE A 145 -1.05 9.71 -14.28
C ILE A 145 -0.54 11.16 -14.33
N GLU A 146 0.15 11.55 -15.41
CA GLU A 146 0.64 12.92 -15.59
C GLU A 146 -0.49 13.94 -15.82
N LEU A 147 -1.55 13.58 -16.55
CA LEU A 147 -2.72 14.45 -16.67
C LEU A 147 -3.37 14.70 -15.29
N VAL A 148 -3.53 13.65 -14.48
CA VAL A 148 -4.06 13.79 -13.11
C VAL A 148 -3.12 14.66 -12.27
N ARG A 149 -1.80 14.50 -12.40
CA ARG A 149 -0.80 15.33 -11.73
C ARG A 149 -1.00 16.81 -12.07
N GLU A 150 -1.11 17.13 -13.36
CA GLU A 150 -1.33 18.50 -13.83
C GLU A 150 -2.61 19.08 -13.24
N GLU A 151 -3.71 18.33 -13.25
CA GLU A 151 -4.99 18.75 -12.69
C GLU A 151 -4.93 18.97 -11.17
N LEU A 152 -4.24 18.10 -10.43
CA LEU A 152 -4.08 18.25 -8.97
C LEU A 152 -3.17 19.42 -8.57
N MET A 153 -2.25 19.82 -9.45
CA MET A 153 -1.24 20.86 -9.18
C MET A 153 -1.64 22.26 -9.67
N LYS A 154 -2.83 22.42 -10.26
CA LYS A 154 -3.36 23.75 -10.63
C LYS A 154 -3.44 24.68 -9.41
N ARG A 155 -3.07 25.95 -9.59
CA ARG A 155 -2.95 26.94 -8.49
C ARG A 155 -4.28 27.18 -7.78
N GLU A 156 -5.37 27.21 -8.54
CA GLU A 156 -6.75 27.35 -8.04
C GLU A 156 -7.21 26.17 -7.16
N ARG A 157 -6.49 25.04 -7.19
CA ARG A 157 -6.78 23.82 -6.41
C ARG A 157 -5.82 23.58 -5.26
N GLU A 158 -4.86 24.48 -5.02
CA GLU A 158 -3.86 24.34 -3.96
C GLU A 158 -4.51 24.11 -2.58
N ASN A 159 -5.56 24.87 -2.29
CA ASN A 159 -6.29 24.81 -1.01
C ASN A 159 -7.54 23.93 -1.04
N LYS A 160 -7.80 23.21 -2.13
CA LYS A 160 -8.97 22.32 -2.21
C LYS A 160 -8.67 20.96 -1.60
N PHE A 161 -9.72 20.31 -1.12
CA PHE A 161 -9.70 18.90 -0.78
C PHE A 161 -9.73 18.07 -2.07
N LYS A 162 -8.70 17.28 -2.30
CA LYS A 162 -8.43 16.57 -3.55
C LYS A 162 -8.76 15.09 -3.40
N VAL A 163 -9.70 14.62 -4.19
CA VAL A 163 -10.15 13.22 -4.22
C VAL A 163 -9.83 12.60 -5.57
N VAL A 164 -9.25 11.41 -5.58
CA VAL A 164 -9.00 10.64 -6.80
C VAL A 164 -9.73 9.30 -6.72
N CYS A 165 -10.50 8.98 -7.73
CA CYS A 165 -11.37 7.80 -7.72
C CYS A 165 -11.04 6.88 -8.89
N PHE A 166 -10.93 5.58 -8.65
CA PHE A 166 -10.80 4.56 -9.69
C PHE A 166 -11.20 3.19 -9.15
N HIS A 167 -11.73 2.32 -10.02
CA HIS A 167 -12.34 1.05 -9.60
C HIS A 167 -11.37 0.07 -8.92
N HIS A 168 -10.22 -0.23 -9.53
CA HIS A 168 -9.29 -1.24 -9.00
C HIS A 168 -8.55 -0.76 -7.74
N GLN A 169 -8.22 -1.66 -6.81
CA GLN A 169 -7.47 -1.30 -5.61
C GLN A 169 -6.06 -0.79 -5.94
N LEU A 170 -5.66 0.30 -5.29
CA LEU A 170 -4.29 0.84 -5.41
C LEU A 170 -3.29 -0.01 -4.62
N ILE A 171 -3.67 -0.48 -3.43
CA ILE A 171 -2.81 -1.28 -2.53
C ILE A 171 -3.55 -2.54 -2.06
N PRO A 172 -2.84 -3.60 -1.60
CA PRO A 172 -3.47 -4.86 -1.22
C PRO A 172 -4.55 -4.74 -0.14
N ILE A 173 -5.65 -5.47 -0.31
CA ILE A 173 -6.84 -5.40 0.56
C ILE A 173 -7.01 -6.74 1.33
N PRO A 174 -7.15 -6.72 2.67
CA PRO A 174 -7.28 -7.92 3.49
C PRO A 174 -8.57 -8.70 3.23
N ASN A 175 -8.62 -9.96 3.65
CA ASN A 175 -9.79 -10.85 3.53
C ASN A 175 -10.25 -11.14 2.09
N THR A 176 -9.41 -10.86 1.10
CA THR A 176 -9.76 -11.04 -0.33
C THR A 176 -9.10 -12.28 -0.96
N GLY A 177 -8.38 -13.08 -0.16
CA GLY A 177 -7.69 -14.28 -0.61
C GLY A 177 -6.34 -13.96 -1.25
N LYS A 178 -6.04 -14.60 -2.38
CA LYS A 178 -4.82 -14.30 -3.14
C LYS A 178 -4.91 -12.87 -3.67
N GLU A 179 -3.89 -12.06 -3.38
CA GLU A 179 -3.74 -10.75 -4.01
C GLU A 179 -3.59 -10.97 -5.52
N ARG A 180 -4.37 -10.21 -6.28
CA ARG A 180 -4.46 -10.28 -7.73
C ARG A 180 -5.30 -9.12 -8.19
N SER A 181 -5.07 -8.70 -9.43
CA SER A 181 -5.92 -7.75 -10.13
C SER A 181 -5.88 -6.30 -9.60
N ALA A 182 -4.88 -5.95 -8.79
CA ALA A 182 -4.57 -4.55 -8.52
C ALA A 182 -4.09 -3.84 -9.80
N ILE A 183 -3.91 -2.52 -9.72
CA ILE A 183 -3.41 -1.70 -10.82
C ILE A 183 -1.93 -1.99 -11.09
N ASP A 184 -1.57 -2.22 -12.35
CA ASP A 184 -0.19 -2.55 -12.76
C ASP A 184 0.80 -1.41 -12.48
N ASP A 185 0.39 -0.16 -12.69
CA ASP A 185 1.18 1.05 -12.44
C ASP A 185 0.79 1.73 -11.12
N SER A 186 0.30 0.95 -10.15
CA SER A 186 -0.08 1.43 -8.81
C SER A 186 1.07 2.11 -8.06
N GLY A 187 2.32 1.68 -8.28
CA GLY A 187 3.49 2.33 -7.68
C GLY A 187 3.67 3.77 -8.16
N ASP A 188 3.62 3.98 -9.47
CA ASP A 188 3.75 5.31 -10.09
C ASP A 188 2.59 6.22 -9.68
N MET A 189 1.37 5.67 -9.66
CA MET A 189 0.18 6.39 -9.21
C MET A 189 0.29 6.77 -7.73
N LEU A 190 0.77 5.86 -6.87
CA LEU A 190 0.94 6.11 -5.44
C LEU A 190 1.97 7.22 -5.17
N GLU A 191 3.12 7.20 -5.84
CA GLU A 191 4.12 8.26 -5.74
C GLU A 191 3.55 9.61 -6.18
N MET A 192 2.88 9.67 -7.34
CA MET A 192 2.24 10.88 -7.83
C MET A 192 1.21 11.44 -6.85
N LEU A 193 0.36 10.59 -6.26
CA LEU A 193 -0.66 11.01 -5.28
C LEU A 193 -0.04 11.63 -4.03
N LEU A 194 1.07 11.05 -3.54
CA LEU A 194 1.82 11.55 -2.40
C LEU A 194 2.51 12.89 -2.72
N GLU A 195 3.13 13.02 -3.89
CA GLU A 195 3.81 14.25 -4.34
C GLU A 195 2.84 15.42 -4.57
N THR A 196 1.66 15.13 -5.13
CA THR A 196 0.62 16.13 -5.44
C THR A 196 -0.28 16.48 -4.25
N LYS A 197 -0.01 15.86 -3.09
CA LYS A 197 -0.73 16.07 -1.84
C LYS A 197 -2.22 15.81 -1.99
N ALA A 198 -2.60 14.73 -2.67
CA ALA A 198 -3.98 14.24 -2.68
C ALA A 198 -4.46 13.97 -1.24
N ASP A 199 -5.76 14.11 -0.97
CA ASP A 199 -6.32 13.91 0.37
C ASP A 199 -6.95 12.52 0.52
N LEU A 200 -7.67 12.05 -0.52
CA LEU A 200 -8.46 10.82 -0.47
C LEU A 200 -8.42 10.07 -1.80
N VAL A 201 -8.26 8.75 -1.74
CA VAL A 201 -8.43 7.81 -2.84
C VAL A 201 -9.64 6.93 -2.56
N LEU A 202 -10.50 6.75 -3.56
CA LEU A 202 -11.70 5.91 -3.48
C LEU A 202 -11.64 4.77 -4.51
N ASN A 203 -11.77 3.53 -4.03
CA ASN A 203 -11.70 2.30 -4.83
C ASN A 203 -12.87 1.33 -4.58
N GLY A 204 -13.08 0.36 -5.48
CA GLY A 204 -14.06 -0.73 -5.39
C GLY A 204 -13.42 -2.11 -5.56
N HIS A 205 -13.95 -2.96 -6.45
CA HIS A 205 -13.37 -4.19 -7.02
C HIS A 205 -13.19 -5.40 -6.08
N ARG A 206 -12.79 -5.17 -4.83
CA ARG A 206 -12.47 -6.25 -3.87
C ARG A 206 -13.62 -6.65 -2.96
N HIS A 207 -14.74 -5.94 -3.02
CA HIS A 207 -15.98 -6.25 -2.29
C HIS A 207 -15.76 -6.35 -0.77
N THR A 208 -14.86 -5.53 -0.23
CA THR A 208 -14.67 -5.38 1.22
C THR A 208 -14.20 -3.97 1.53
N SER A 209 -14.79 -3.40 2.57
CA SER A 209 -14.47 -2.07 3.03
C SER A 209 -13.15 -2.06 3.78
N ASN A 210 -12.24 -1.19 3.39
CA ASN A 210 -10.94 -1.08 4.02
C ASN A 210 -10.39 0.34 3.90
N LEU A 211 -9.96 0.90 5.03
CA LEU A 211 -9.29 2.20 5.10
C LEU A 211 -7.84 2.00 5.53
N TYR A 212 -6.92 2.63 4.80
CA TYR A 212 -5.53 2.81 5.19
C TYR A 212 -5.18 4.30 5.24
N THR A 213 -4.30 4.66 6.16
CA THR A 213 -3.64 5.97 6.20
C THR A 213 -2.23 5.82 5.68
N LEU A 214 -1.88 6.49 4.59
CA LEU A 214 -0.52 6.52 4.06
C LEU A 214 0.07 7.88 4.38
N SER A 215 1.23 7.91 5.01
CA SER A 215 1.91 9.16 5.35
C SER A 215 3.25 9.23 4.64
N ASN A 216 3.55 10.37 4.04
CA ASN A 216 4.91 10.77 3.69
C ASN A 216 5.45 11.81 4.68
N SER A 217 6.57 12.46 4.36
CA SER A 217 7.18 13.49 5.21
C SER A 217 6.37 14.77 5.37
N GLU A 218 5.31 14.96 4.59
CA GLU A 218 4.56 16.22 4.51
C GLU A 218 3.08 16.08 4.84
N LYS A 219 2.44 14.95 4.49
CA LYS A 219 0.99 14.81 4.56
C LYS A 219 0.50 13.36 4.62
N ASP A 220 -0.67 13.17 5.22
CA ASP A 220 -1.47 11.96 5.10
C ASP A 220 -2.30 11.91 3.80
N LEU A 221 -2.40 10.71 3.22
CA LEU A 221 -3.27 10.29 2.14
C LEU A 221 -4.16 9.15 2.64
N TYR A 222 -5.47 9.29 2.52
CA TYR A 222 -6.40 8.21 2.87
C TYR A 222 -6.73 7.38 1.64
N ILE A 223 -6.68 6.05 1.77
CA ILE A 223 -7.12 5.13 0.71
C ILE A 223 -8.28 4.31 1.26
N PHE A 224 -9.46 4.51 0.69
CA PHE A 224 -10.67 3.79 1.06
C PHE A 224 -11.13 2.89 -0.09
N ASN A 225 -11.11 1.59 0.16
CA ASN A 225 -11.76 0.60 -0.69
C ASN A 225 -13.19 0.39 -0.17
N ALA A 226 -14.18 0.50 -1.04
CA ALA A 226 -15.57 0.24 -0.71
C ALA A 226 -15.90 -1.27 -0.75
N GLY A 227 -16.85 -1.68 0.09
CA GLY A 227 -17.52 -2.98 -0.03
C GLY A 227 -18.43 -3.06 -1.25
N THR A 228 -19.15 -4.18 -1.38
CA THR A 228 -20.14 -4.35 -2.46
C THR A 228 -21.53 -3.91 -2.01
N PHE A 229 -22.24 -3.19 -2.87
CA PHE A 229 -23.59 -2.71 -2.59
C PHE A 229 -24.65 -3.82 -2.64
N CYS A 230 -24.52 -4.77 -3.56
CA CYS A 230 -25.53 -5.83 -3.72
C CYS A 230 -25.04 -7.09 -4.45
N CYS A 231 -23.73 -7.24 -4.70
CA CYS A 231 -23.24 -8.44 -5.35
C CYS A 231 -23.06 -9.59 -4.34
N ASN A 232 -23.64 -10.74 -4.64
CA ASN A 232 -23.56 -11.96 -3.82
C ASN A 232 -22.12 -12.50 -3.68
N LYS A 233 -21.15 -11.97 -4.43
CA LYS A 233 -19.72 -12.21 -4.23
C LYS A 233 -19.21 -11.42 -3.01
N THR A 234 -19.78 -11.62 -1.83
CA THR A 234 -19.33 -10.97 -0.59
C THR A 234 -17.98 -11.54 -0.10
N ARG A 235 -17.35 -10.91 0.88
CA ARG A 235 -16.05 -11.36 1.45
C ARG A 235 -16.13 -11.44 2.97
N TYR A 236 -15.71 -12.59 3.50
CA TYR A 236 -15.68 -12.86 4.94
C TYR A 236 -17.05 -12.58 5.61
N ARG A 237 -17.11 -11.72 6.63
CA ARG A 237 -18.33 -11.35 7.38
C ARG A 237 -18.93 -10.01 6.92
N GLU A 238 -18.29 -9.32 5.99
CA GLU A 238 -18.84 -8.12 5.40
C GLU A 238 -19.76 -8.52 4.24
N LEU A 239 -21.06 -8.29 4.43
CA LEU A 239 -22.06 -8.58 3.41
C LEU A 239 -22.17 -7.41 2.44
N PHE A 240 -23.35 -6.80 2.38
CA PHE A 240 -23.66 -5.72 1.45
C PHE A 240 -23.62 -4.40 2.19
N THR A 241 -22.84 -3.44 1.68
CA THR A 241 -22.58 -2.18 2.35
C THR A 241 -22.66 -1.00 1.38
N TYR A 242 -23.02 0.16 1.92
CA TYR A 242 -22.68 1.46 1.32
C TYR A 242 -21.92 2.28 2.35
N THR A 243 -21.21 3.30 1.90
CA THR A 243 -20.40 4.15 2.79
C THR A 243 -20.87 5.59 2.74
N ILE A 244 -20.97 6.23 3.91
CA ILE A 244 -21.10 7.68 4.02
C ILE A 244 -19.73 8.23 4.44
N ILE A 245 -19.22 9.21 3.71
CA ILE A 245 -18.03 9.97 4.10
C ILE A 245 -18.46 11.39 4.41
N ASP A 246 -18.34 11.79 5.67
CA ASP A 246 -18.48 13.18 6.09
C ASP A 246 -17.08 13.83 6.19
N ILE A 247 -16.91 14.99 5.56
CA ILE A 247 -15.69 15.80 5.60
C ILE A 247 -16.03 17.12 6.28
N GLU A 248 -15.41 17.38 7.43
CA GLU A 248 -15.66 18.56 8.26
C GLU A 248 -14.32 19.17 8.72
N GLY A 249 -13.92 20.29 8.14
CA GLY A 249 -12.60 20.85 8.40
C GLY A 249 -11.50 19.91 7.91
N ASN A 250 -10.74 19.37 8.86
CA ASN A 250 -9.72 18.34 8.61
C ASN A 250 -10.20 16.93 8.99
N ASN A 251 -11.42 16.78 9.51
CA ASN A 251 -11.93 15.49 9.94
C ASN A 251 -12.61 14.76 8.78
N LEU A 252 -12.28 13.48 8.63
CA LEU A 252 -13.01 12.55 7.77
C LEU A 252 -13.67 11.49 8.65
N ILE A 253 -14.97 11.31 8.47
CA ILE A 253 -15.75 10.30 9.18
C ILE A 253 -16.32 9.34 8.14
N PHE A 254 -15.82 8.10 8.16
CA PHE A 254 -16.26 7.02 7.29
C PHE A 254 -17.28 6.16 8.04
N LYS A 255 -18.50 6.04 7.53
CA LYS A 255 -19.55 5.18 8.07
C LYS A 255 -19.85 4.08 7.07
N VAL A 256 -19.40 2.87 7.34
CA VAL A 256 -19.69 1.68 6.53
C VAL A 256 -20.98 1.06 7.06
N ILE A 257 -22.05 1.15 6.29
CA ILE A 257 -23.41 0.80 6.71
C ILE A 257 -23.82 -0.51 6.04
N PRO A 258 -24.06 -1.59 6.80
CA PRO A 258 -24.63 -2.82 6.28
C PRO A 258 -26.09 -2.60 5.87
N ILE A 259 -26.45 -2.99 4.64
CA ILE A 259 -27.81 -2.74 4.12
C ILE A 259 -28.85 -3.62 4.82
N LEU A 260 -28.49 -4.86 5.15
CA LEU A 260 -29.40 -5.82 5.80
C LEU A 260 -29.56 -5.58 7.31
N ASP A 261 -28.66 -4.82 7.93
CA ASP A 261 -28.71 -4.43 9.33
C ASP A 261 -28.07 -3.04 9.51
N SER A 262 -28.81 -2.02 9.13
CA SER A 262 -28.35 -0.63 9.18
C SER A 262 -28.15 -0.10 10.60
N SER A 263 -28.57 -0.87 11.62
CA SER A 263 -28.40 -0.50 13.02
C SER A 263 -26.97 -0.76 13.54
N SER A 264 -26.22 -1.66 12.89
CA SER A 264 -24.86 -2.06 13.29
C SER A 264 -23.84 -1.61 12.24
N PHE A 265 -23.53 -0.31 12.19
CA PHE A 265 -22.53 0.24 11.27
C PHE A 265 -21.15 0.42 11.91
N GLN A 266 -20.11 0.41 11.08
CA GLN A 266 -18.76 0.75 11.49
C GLN A 266 -18.49 2.22 11.22
N GLU A 267 -18.05 2.97 12.23
CA GLU A 267 -17.65 4.37 12.10
C GLU A 267 -16.16 4.51 12.36
N ILE A 268 -15.45 5.16 11.43
CA ILE A 268 -14.00 5.36 11.48
C ILE A 268 -13.71 6.84 11.35
N HIS A 269 -13.04 7.40 12.35
CA HIS A 269 -12.62 8.80 12.39
C HIS A 269 -11.16 8.94 11.96
N ARG A 270 -10.88 9.92 11.12
CA ARG A 270 -9.54 10.33 10.69
C ARG A 270 -9.43 11.84 10.68
N GLU A 271 -8.22 12.35 10.85
CA GLU A 271 -7.90 13.77 10.78
C GLU A 271 -6.75 13.94 9.80
N VAL A 272 -6.94 14.75 8.73
CA VAL A 272 -5.89 15.08 7.77
C VAL A 272 -4.74 15.76 8.50
N ASN A 273 -3.61 15.06 8.65
CA ASN A 273 -2.42 15.62 9.26
C ASN A 273 -1.48 16.22 8.21
N TYR A 274 -0.90 17.36 8.57
CA TYR A 274 0.22 17.99 7.88
C TYR A 274 1.43 17.95 8.79
N TYR A 275 2.56 17.55 8.24
CA TYR A 275 3.82 17.42 8.96
C TYR A 275 4.77 18.51 8.52
N LEU A 276 5.37 19.20 9.49
CA LEU A 276 6.56 19.99 9.26
C LEU A 276 7.78 19.06 9.33
N PRO A 277 8.75 19.20 8.42
CA PRO A 277 10.02 18.51 8.55
C PRO A 277 10.65 18.88 9.90
N LEU A 278 10.89 17.88 10.76
CA LEU A 278 11.63 18.11 12.01
C LEU A 278 13.09 18.35 11.64
N GLU A 279 13.62 19.53 12.00
CA GLU A 279 15.06 19.76 11.97
C GLU A 279 15.71 18.95 13.09
N ILE A 280 16.45 17.89 12.72
CA ILE A 280 17.28 17.17 13.69
C ILE A 280 18.37 18.13 14.18
N GLN A 281 18.43 18.34 15.48
CA GLN A 281 19.57 19.02 16.09
C GLN A 281 20.84 18.21 15.79
N LYS A 282 21.90 18.86 15.30
CA LYS A 282 23.14 18.22 14.82
C LYS A 282 23.78 17.21 15.79
N ASP A 283 23.45 17.27 17.08
CA ASP A 283 24.06 16.47 18.14
C ASP A 283 23.15 15.33 18.66
N GLN A 284 21.95 15.14 18.10
CA GLN A 284 21.09 14.02 18.49
C GLN A 284 21.67 12.69 18.01
N ILE A 285 21.83 11.76 18.95
CA ILE A 285 22.30 10.39 18.68
C ILE A 285 21.06 9.52 18.40
N PRO A 286 21.02 8.75 17.28
CA PRO A 286 19.95 7.82 17.02
C PRO A 286 19.82 6.79 18.15
N LEU A 287 18.58 6.50 18.52
CA LEU A 287 18.27 5.40 19.44
C LEU A 287 18.60 4.05 18.80
N CYS A 288 18.33 3.89 17.51
CA CYS A 288 18.65 2.68 16.75
C CYS A 288 19.10 3.04 15.33
N ARG A 289 20.11 2.35 14.81
CA ARG A 289 20.57 2.50 13.42
C ARG A 289 20.56 1.16 12.69
N PHE A 290 19.85 1.09 11.58
CA PHE A 290 19.79 -0.07 10.70
C PHE A 290 20.49 0.23 9.37
N ILE A 291 21.01 -0.82 8.75
CA ILE A 291 21.40 -0.82 7.35
C ILE A 291 20.58 -1.88 6.62
N GLN A 292 19.97 -1.51 5.51
CA GLN A 292 19.27 -2.42 4.60
C GLN A 292 20.08 -2.59 3.31
N ILE A 293 20.34 -3.85 2.96
CA ILE A 293 20.97 -4.26 1.70
C ILE A 293 20.20 -5.42 1.08
N SER A 294 20.36 -5.63 -0.22
CA SER A 294 19.70 -6.68 -0.97
C SER A 294 20.41 -6.95 -2.29
N ASN A 295 20.03 -8.05 -2.97
CA ASN A 295 20.54 -8.39 -4.29
C ASN A 295 22.08 -8.42 -4.40
N SER A 296 22.77 -8.95 -3.39
CA SER A 296 24.22 -9.22 -3.52
C SER A 296 24.52 -10.15 -4.70
N LEU A 297 23.57 -11.03 -5.05
CA LEU A 297 23.60 -11.92 -6.23
C LEU A 297 24.97 -12.59 -6.43
N VAL A 298 25.55 -13.10 -5.35
CA VAL A 298 26.87 -13.73 -5.33
C VAL A 298 26.91 -14.90 -6.31
N THR A 299 28.00 -14.96 -7.08
CA THR A 299 28.30 -16.02 -8.05
C THR A 299 29.60 -16.73 -7.64
N SER A 300 29.90 -17.87 -8.26
CA SER A 300 31.21 -18.52 -8.09
C SER A 300 32.40 -17.63 -8.47
N HIS A 301 32.22 -16.69 -9.41
CA HIS A 301 33.27 -15.75 -9.83
C HIS A 301 33.49 -14.61 -8.84
N SER A 302 32.64 -14.47 -7.82
CA SER A 302 32.71 -13.41 -6.83
C SER A 302 33.81 -13.62 -5.79
N GLU A 303 34.39 -14.82 -5.68
CA GLU A 303 35.39 -15.15 -4.66
C GLU A 303 36.65 -14.28 -4.74
N ASN A 304 37.21 -14.12 -5.95
CA ASN A 304 38.48 -13.45 -6.16
C ASN A 304 38.33 -12.05 -6.80
N LYS A 305 37.13 -11.47 -6.73
CA LYS A 305 36.83 -10.16 -7.33
C LYS A 305 36.15 -9.25 -6.31
N MET A 306 36.56 -7.99 -6.32
CA MET A 306 35.85 -6.93 -5.61
C MET A 306 34.48 -6.73 -6.24
N THR A 307 33.42 -7.06 -5.52
CA THR A 307 32.03 -6.88 -5.93
C THR A 307 31.41 -5.67 -5.22
N ASN A 308 30.22 -5.24 -5.68
CA ASN A 308 29.47 -4.21 -4.98
C ASN A 308 29.08 -4.64 -3.55
N PHE A 309 28.96 -5.94 -3.29
CA PHE A 309 28.75 -6.45 -1.94
C PHE A 309 29.96 -6.17 -1.03
N ASP A 310 31.19 -6.39 -1.51
CA ASP A 310 32.40 -6.06 -0.74
C ASP A 310 32.51 -4.55 -0.50
N LYS A 311 32.25 -3.74 -1.54
CA LYS A 311 32.25 -2.26 -1.43
C LYS A 311 31.24 -1.78 -0.40
N ALA A 312 30.03 -2.34 -0.40
CA ALA A 312 29.00 -2.03 0.58
C ALA A 312 29.48 -2.37 1.99
N ILE A 313 30.01 -3.58 2.20
CA ILE A 313 30.54 -3.98 3.51
C ILE A 313 31.67 -3.04 3.98
N GLU A 314 32.59 -2.65 3.11
CA GLU A 314 33.65 -1.69 3.44
C GLU A 314 33.12 -0.32 3.85
N GLN A 315 32.07 0.18 3.18
CA GLN A 315 31.42 1.44 3.54
C GLN A 315 30.63 1.33 4.84
N ILE A 316 29.84 0.25 5.00
CA ILE A 316 29.06 -0.05 6.21
C ILE A 316 29.97 -0.14 7.44
N ASN A 317 31.11 -0.81 7.32
CA ASN A 317 32.09 -0.95 8.40
C ASN A 317 32.75 0.38 8.84
N LYS A 318 32.56 1.48 8.09
CA LYS A 318 33.02 2.83 8.48
C LYS A 318 31.95 3.60 9.27
N ILE A 319 30.69 3.18 9.19
CA ILE A 319 29.57 3.77 9.93
C ILE A 319 29.62 3.25 11.37
N LYS A 320 29.54 4.15 12.34
CA LYS A 320 29.57 3.79 13.76
C LYS A 320 28.16 3.45 14.27
N ASP A 321 28.11 2.69 15.35
CA ASP A 321 26.88 2.46 16.13
C ASP A 321 25.71 1.88 15.32
N ILE A 322 25.99 1.00 14.34
CA ILE A 322 24.95 0.21 13.67
C ILE A 322 24.51 -0.93 14.59
N ASP A 323 23.21 -0.99 14.83
CA ASP A 323 22.58 -2.04 15.64
C ASP A 323 22.34 -3.32 14.85
N LEU A 324 21.94 -3.19 13.57
CA LEU A 324 21.64 -4.33 12.72
C LEU A 324 21.80 -4.01 11.24
N VAL A 325 22.52 -4.87 10.52
CA VAL A 325 22.53 -4.92 9.05
C VAL A 325 21.57 -6.01 8.59
N VAL A 326 20.56 -5.66 7.80
CA VAL A 326 19.55 -6.60 7.29
C VAL A 326 19.74 -6.80 5.79
N HIS A 327 20.01 -8.04 5.39
CA HIS A 327 20.06 -8.43 3.99
C HIS A 327 18.72 -9.03 3.55
N THR A 328 17.90 -8.26 2.84
CA THR A 328 16.51 -8.57 2.47
C THR A 328 16.38 -9.46 1.22
N GLY A 329 17.18 -10.51 1.10
CA GLY A 329 17.06 -11.53 0.04
C GLY A 329 17.89 -11.33 -1.23
N ASN A 330 17.88 -12.36 -2.07
CA ASN A 330 18.68 -12.53 -3.29
C ASN A 330 20.19 -12.43 -3.02
N VAL A 331 20.64 -13.21 -2.05
CA VAL A 331 22.04 -13.29 -1.62
C VAL A 331 22.92 -13.89 -2.71
N THR A 332 22.45 -14.99 -3.30
CA THR A 332 23.12 -15.78 -4.34
C THR A 332 22.40 -15.62 -5.67
N LYS A 333 23.11 -15.85 -6.78
CA LYS A 333 22.52 -15.73 -8.12
C LYS A 333 21.68 -16.95 -8.51
N ASN A 334 22.11 -18.14 -8.10
CA ASN A 334 21.59 -19.42 -8.60
C ASN A 334 21.36 -20.46 -7.48
N SER A 335 21.51 -20.10 -6.20
CA SER A 335 21.42 -21.03 -5.07
C SER A 335 22.44 -22.17 -5.09
N PHE A 336 23.59 -22.02 -5.75
CA PHE A 336 24.62 -23.06 -5.71
C PHE A 336 25.33 -23.08 -4.36
N LYS A 337 25.76 -24.27 -3.91
CA LYS A 337 26.49 -24.45 -2.64
C LYS A 337 27.68 -23.49 -2.51
N GLU A 338 28.43 -23.35 -3.60
CA GLU A 338 29.62 -22.50 -3.66
C GLU A 338 29.29 -21.01 -3.52
N GLU A 339 28.19 -20.57 -4.13
CA GLU A 339 27.71 -19.19 -4.01
C GLU A 339 27.31 -18.88 -2.56
N PHE A 340 26.65 -19.80 -1.86
CA PHE A 340 26.32 -19.64 -0.44
C PHE A 340 27.57 -19.57 0.44
N ARG A 341 28.58 -20.40 0.18
CA ARG A 341 29.86 -20.34 0.90
C ARG A 341 30.52 -18.98 0.72
N ILE A 342 30.71 -18.53 -0.52
CA ILE A 342 31.34 -17.23 -0.83
C ILE A 342 30.55 -16.08 -0.21
N ALA A 343 29.22 -16.12 -0.30
CA ALA A 343 28.37 -15.09 0.32
C ALA A 343 28.54 -15.05 1.84
N LYS A 344 28.63 -16.22 2.48
CA LYS A 344 28.88 -16.33 3.92
C LYS A 344 30.26 -15.80 4.30
N ASP A 345 31.29 -16.14 3.52
CA ASP A 345 32.66 -15.67 3.76
C ASP A 345 32.73 -14.14 3.65
N LYS A 346 32.09 -13.55 2.63
CA LYS A 346 31.99 -12.10 2.45
C LYS A 346 31.24 -11.43 3.61
N ILE A 347 30.02 -11.87 3.93
CA ILE A 347 29.20 -11.20 4.96
C ILE A 347 29.81 -11.29 6.36
N ASN A 348 30.62 -12.32 6.64
CA ASN A 348 31.37 -12.45 7.91
C ASN A 348 32.43 -11.34 8.10
N SER A 349 32.76 -10.57 7.06
CA SER A 349 33.65 -9.40 7.18
C SER A 349 32.94 -8.14 7.71
N LEU A 350 31.62 -8.16 7.89
CA LEU A 350 30.90 -7.11 8.61
C LEU A 350 31.32 -7.09 10.08
N LYS A 351 31.60 -5.89 10.59
CA LYS A 351 31.94 -5.63 12.00
C LYS A 351 30.71 -5.45 12.89
N HIS A 352 29.52 -5.50 12.29
CA HIS A 352 28.24 -5.22 12.93
C HIS A 352 27.37 -6.47 12.92
N PRO A 353 26.42 -6.61 13.87
CA PRO A 353 25.42 -7.67 13.82
C PRO A 353 24.66 -7.63 12.50
N TYR A 354 24.37 -8.81 11.95
CA TYR A 354 23.63 -8.91 10.70
C TYR A 354 22.57 -10.01 10.75
N LEU A 355 21.55 -9.84 9.92
CA LEU A 355 20.46 -10.78 9.70
C LEU A 355 20.23 -10.93 8.20
N VAL A 356 20.05 -12.16 7.73
CA VAL A 356 19.90 -12.46 6.29
C VAL A 356 18.64 -13.28 6.08
N VAL A 357 17.78 -12.83 5.17
CA VAL A 357 16.60 -13.59 4.72
C VAL A 357 16.79 -14.07 3.29
N PRO A 358 16.20 -15.21 2.91
CA PRO A 358 16.28 -15.72 1.54
C PRO A 358 15.40 -14.88 0.60
N GLY A 359 15.87 -14.69 -0.64
CA GLY A 359 15.06 -14.19 -1.75
C GLY A 359 14.80 -15.25 -2.81
N HIS A 360 14.10 -14.85 -3.89
CA HIS A 360 13.74 -15.75 -4.98
C HIS A 360 14.95 -16.54 -5.52
N THR A 361 16.08 -15.86 -5.78
CA THR A 361 17.27 -16.50 -6.36
C THR A 361 18.03 -17.41 -5.40
N ASP A 362 17.66 -17.38 -4.10
CA ASP A 362 18.19 -18.25 -3.05
C ASP A 362 17.33 -19.50 -2.82
N SER A 363 16.20 -19.64 -3.53
CA SER A 363 15.18 -20.65 -3.24
C SER A 363 15.16 -21.84 -4.21
N LYS A 364 16.18 -21.99 -5.07
CA LYS A 364 16.27 -23.08 -6.05
C LYS A 364 16.75 -24.38 -5.39
N PRO A 365 16.13 -25.54 -5.65
CA PRO A 365 16.55 -26.80 -5.03
C PRO A 365 18.03 -27.14 -5.28
N PRO A 366 18.78 -27.68 -4.29
CA PRO A 366 18.36 -28.02 -2.93
C PRO A 366 18.74 -26.93 -1.88
N TYR A 367 18.36 -25.66 -2.09
CA TYR A 367 18.81 -24.54 -1.25
C TYR A 367 18.68 -24.74 0.25
N TRP A 368 17.61 -25.40 0.74
CA TRP A 368 17.35 -25.57 2.18
C TRP A 368 18.51 -26.24 2.92
N LYS A 369 19.26 -27.12 2.23
CA LYS A 369 20.44 -27.76 2.77
C LYS A 369 21.58 -26.75 2.93
N TYR A 370 21.84 -25.96 1.90
CA TYR A 370 22.94 -24.99 1.87
C TYR A 370 22.64 -23.77 2.74
N TRP A 371 21.42 -23.24 2.68
CA TRP A 371 20.94 -22.17 3.56
C TRP A 371 21.12 -22.54 5.03
N LYS A 372 20.63 -23.72 5.43
CA LYS A 372 20.80 -24.22 6.80
C LYS A 372 22.27 -24.37 7.19
N GLN A 373 23.12 -24.79 6.26
CA GLN A 373 24.55 -24.96 6.51
C GLN A 373 25.28 -23.63 6.72
N TYR A 374 24.98 -22.59 5.93
CA TYR A 374 25.75 -21.34 5.90
C TYR A 374 25.10 -20.18 6.68
N PHE A 375 23.77 -20.08 6.64
CA PHE A 375 22.99 -18.98 7.24
C PHE A 375 22.11 -19.45 8.41
N GLY A 376 21.80 -20.74 8.52
CA GLY A 376 21.04 -21.31 9.63
C GLY A 376 19.53 -21.29 9.40
N ASN A 377 18.77 -20.70 10.33
CA ASN A 377 17.31 -20.62 10.21
C ASN A 377 16.91 -19.69 9.04
N SER A 378 15.87 -20.05 8.29
CA SER A 378 15.31 -19.20 7.23
C SER A 378 14.48 -18.05 7.77
N ASP A 379 14.05 -18.16 9.03
CA ASP A 379 13.30 -17.15 9.76
C ASP A 379 14.14 -16.66 10.97
N PRO A 380 15.28 -16.00 10.73
CA PRO A 380 16.22 -15.61 11.79
C PRO A 380 15.64 -14.53 12.70
N ILE A 381 16.11 -14.48 13.94
CA ILE A 381 15.68 -13.51 14.96
C ILE A 381 16.91 -12.80 15.50
N PHE A 382 16.81 -11.48 15.62
CA PHE A 382 17.74 -10.64 16.36
C PHE A 382 16.99 -9.94 17.50
N GLU A 383 17.43 -10.13 18.73
CA GLU A 383 16.79 -9.52 19.90
C GLU A 383 17.86 -9.03 20.89
N ASN A 384 17.76 -7.77 21.30
CA ASN A 384 18.57 -7.18 22.37
C ASN A 384 17.67 -6.38 23.32
N GLU A 385 18.22 -5.55 24.20
CA GLU A 385 17.43 -4.78 25.17
C GLU A 385 16.43 -3.81 24.52
N LYS A 386 16.79 -3.18 23.39
CA LYS A 386 16.00 -2.13 22.73
C LYS A 386 15.23 -2.58 21.48
N LEU A 387 15.62 -3.70 20.86
CA LEU A 387 15.17 -4.12 19.54
C LEU A 387 14.75 -5.59 19.54
N PHE A 388 13.65 -5.88 18.86
CA PHE A 388 13.31 -7.20 18.34
C PHE A 388 13.09 -7.11 16.83
N PHE A 389 13.86 -7.88 16.06
CA PHE A 389 13.77 -7.91 14.61
C PHE A 389 13.69 -9.37 14.13
N GLN A 390 12.70 -9.68 13.29
CA GLN A 390 12.55 -11.02 12.72
C GLN A 390 12.65 -10.99 11.20
N GLY A 391 13.55 -11.81 10.66
CA GLY A 391 13.51 -12.19 9.26
C GLY A 391 12.44 -13.25 9.04
N ILE A 392 11.63 -13.10 7.99
CA ILE A 392 10.63 -14.09 7.60
C ILE A 392 10.91 -14.58 6.19
N ASN A 393 11.02 -15.90 6.04
CA ASN A 393 11.15 -16.51 4.74
C ASN A 393 9.82 -16.41 3.98
N SER A 394 9.77 -15.49 3.02
CA SER A 394 8.61 -15.32 2.12
C SER A 394 8.72 -16.17 0.85
N THR A 395 9.79 -16.91 0.64
CA THR A 395 10.05 -17.63 -0.63
C THR A 395 9.25 -18.90 -0.76
N THR A 396 8.78 -19.15 -1.98
CA THR A 396 8.27 -20.45 -2.41
C THR A 396 9.34 -21.10 -3.30
N ARG A 397 9.48 -22.42 -3.21
CA ARG A 397 10.50 -23.17 -3.94
C ARG A 397 10.40 -22.91 -5.44
N ASP A 398 11.51 -22.45 -6.03
CA ASP A 398 11.66 -22.24 -7.49
C ASP A 398 10.53 -21.39 -8.11
N SER A 399 10.03 -20.41 -7.35
CA SER A 399 8.93 -19.54 -7.76
C SER A 399 9.28 -18.09 -7.48
N THR A 400 8.90 -17.20 -8.38
CA THR A 400 8.95 -15.74 -8.17
C THR A 400 7.81 -15.25 -7.27
N GLU A 401 6.78 -16.08 -7.08
CA GLU A 401 5.73 -15.83 -6.09
C GLU A 401 6.13 -16.39 -4.72
N GLY A 402 5.88 -15.60 -3.69
CA GLY A 402 6.11 -15.88 -2.29
C GLY A 402 4.83 -15.85 -1.45
N SER A 403 4.93 -16.36 -0.22
CA SER A 403 3.92 -16.18 0.82
C SER A 403 4.54 -16.14 2.21
N ILE A 404 3.97 -15.37 3.12
CA ILE A 404 4.35 -15.44 4.54
C ILE A 404 3.68 -16.64 5.19
N GLY A 405 2.40 -16.87 4.91
CA GLY A 405 1.61 -17.97 5.44
C GLY A 405 1.01 -17.65 6.82
N ARG A 406 -0.27 -17.99 6.98
CA ARG A 406 -1.11 -17.61 8.14
C ARG A 406 -0.50 -17.98 9.50
N GLN A 407 0.09 -19.17 9.63
CA GLN A 407 0.66 -19.62 10.90
C GLN A 407 1.94 -18.84 11.27
N LYS A 408 2.81 -18.55 10.29
CA LYS A 408 4.01 -17.73 10.51
C LYS A 408 3.60 -16.30 10.88
N LEU A 409 2.64 -15.74 10.14
CA LEU A 409 2.08 -14.42 10.41
C LEU A 409 1.50 -14.35 11.84
N SER A 410 0.61 -15.27 12.22
CA SER A 410 0.00 -15.30 13.57
C SER A 410 1.05 -15.33 14.67
N ARG A 411 2.04 -16.23 14.57
CA ARG A 411 3.12 -16.35 15.57
C ARG A 411 3.95 -15.08 15.67
N TYR A 412 4.24 -14.43 14.54
CA TYR A 412 4.98 -13.17 14.54
C TYR A 412 4.16 -12.07 15.22
N ILE A 413 2.88 -11.92 14.87
CA ILE A 413 1.99 -10.93 15.50
C ILE A 413 1.84 -11.18 17.00
N GLU A 414 1.63 -12.43 17.44
CA GLU A 414 1.60 -12.79 18.87
C GLU A 414 2.88 -12.36 19.60
N LYS A 415 4.04 -12.59 18.98
CA LYS A 415 5.34 -12.19 19.54
C LYS A 415 5.49 -10.66 19.58
N VAL A 416 5.12 -9.95 18.51
CA VAL A 416 5.09 -8.48 18.44
C VAL A 416 4.23 -7.91 19.57
N LEU A 417 2.99 -8.40 19.72
CA LEU A 417 2.07 -7.94 20.77
C LEU A 417 2.60 -8.24 22.17
N SER A 418 3.37 -9.31 22.38
CA SER A 418 4.00 -9.60 23.68
C SER A 418 5.15 -8.65 24.06
N LEU A 419 5.76 -7.99 23.05
CA LEU A 419 6.91 -7.08 23.19
C LEU A 419 6.56 -5.61 22.95
N SER A 420 5.32 -5.37 22.52
CA SER A 420 4.72 -4.06 22.31
C SER A 420 5.02 -3.11 23.47
N HIS A 421 5.33 -1.85 23.12
CA HIS A 421 5.74 -0.78 24.03
C HIS A 421 7.09 -0.95 24.76
N ARG A 422 7.80 -2.08 24.59
CA ARG A 422 9.06 -2.34 25.29
C ARG A 422 10.28 -2.27 24.40
N LYS A 423 10.12 -2.56 23.11
CA LYS A 423 11.18 -2.64 22.12
C LYS A 423 10.72 -2.00 20.83
N ILE A 424 11.69 -1.58 20.02
CA ILE A 424 11.48 -1.33 18.60
C ILE A 424 11.25 -2.69 17.93
N LEU A 425 10.17 -2.81 17.15
CA LEU A 425 9.72 -4.06 16.54
C LEU A 425 9.88 -3.97 15.01
N GLY A 426 10.72 -4.83 14.46
CA GLY A 426 10.99 -4.86 13.02
C GLY A 426 10.78 -6.21 12.37
N VAL A 427 10.55 -6.20 11.05
CA VAL A 427 10.43 -7.39 10.20
C VAL A 427 11.18 -7.19 8.88
N GLY A 428 11.81 -8.26 8.38
CA GLY A 428 12.47 -8.27 7.08
C GLY A 428 12.06 -9.47 6.24
N PHE A 429 11.78 -9.26 4.94
CA PHE A 429 11.52 -10.33 3.97
C PHE A 429 11.87 -9.85 2.54
N PHE A 430 11.73 -10.70 1.53
CA PHE A 430 12.16 -10.37 0.16
C PHE A 430 11.07 -9.72 -0.70
N HIS A 431 9.93 -10.39 -0.88
CA HIS A 431 8.89 -10.00 -1.85
C HIS A 431 8.24 -8.65 -1.52
N SER A 432 7.74 -7.93 -2.53
CA SER A 432 7.02 -6.70 -2.25
C SER A 432 5.72 -6.95 -1.50
N LEU A 433 5.40 -6.04 -0.59
CA LEU A 433 4.10 -5.97 0.07
C LEU A 433 3.25 -4.79 -0.41
N ILE A 434 3.90 -3.73 -0.89
CA ILE A 434 3.27 -2.50 -1.36
C ILE A 434 3.75 -2.19 -2.77
N PRO A 435 2.92 -1.59 -3.63
CA PRO A 435 3.37 -1.12 -4.93
C PRO A 435 4.55 -0.18 -4.84
N THR A 436 5.52 -0.39 -5.72
CA THR A 436 6.76 0.38 -5.78
C THR A 436 6.80 1.14 -7.10
N PRO A 437 7.15 2.43 -7.13
CA PRO A 437 7.27 3.21 -8.37
C PRO A 437 8.28 2.63 -9.35
N LEU A 438 8.20 3.04 -10.61
CA LEU A 438 9.04 2.63 -11.73
C LEU A 438 9.04 1.11 -11.96
N SER A 439 7.95 0.46 -11.55
CA SER A 439 7.78 -0.98 -11.63
C SER A 439 6.36 -1.36 -12.00
N VAL A 440 6.21 -2.53 -12.63
CA VAL A 440 4.90 -3.13 -12.84
C VAL A 440 4.57 -3.93 -11.59
N TRP A 441 3.51 -3.51 -10.89
CA TRP A 441 2.93 -4.25 -9.80
C TRP A 441 2.37 -5.58 -10.29
N ARG A 442 3.17 -6.62 -10.10
CA ARG A 442 2.75 -8.01 -10.24
C ARG A 442 2.73 -8.60 -8.86
N THR A 443 1.68 -9.35 -8.52
CA THR A 443 1.58 -9.97 -7.20
C THR A 443 2.74 -10.94 -6.99
N GLU A 444 3.73 -10.49 -6.23
CA GLU A 444 4.86 -11.30 -5.81
C GLU A 444 4.57 -11.99 -4.48
N LEU A 445 4.02 -11.27 -3.50
CA LEU A 445 3.55 -11.85 -2.25
C LEU A 445 2.04 -12.14 -2.33
N VAL A 446 1.67 -13.40 -2.45
CA VAL A 446 0.28 -13.79 -2.78
C VAL A 446 -0.71 -13.55 -1.64
N ASP A 447 -0.24 -13.49 -0.40
CA ASP A 447 -1.04 -13.19 0.80
C ASP A 447 -0.85 -11.76 1.30
N SER A 448 -0.41 -10.84 0.43
CA SER A 448 -0.09 -9.44 0.79
C SER A 448 -1.25 -8.67 1.41
N GLY A 449 -2.50 -8.93 1.03
CA GLY A 449 -3.66 -8.25 1.64
C GLY A 449 -3.75 -8.47 3.15
N ASP A 450 -3.66 -9.73 3.60
CA ASP A 450 -3.72 -10.08 5.02
C ASP A 450 -2.42 -9.69 5.74
N VAL A 451 -1.27 -9.87 5.10
CA VAL A 451 0.04 -9.50 5.66
C VAL A 451 0.12 -7.98 5.87
N LEU A 452 -0.30 -7.18 4.89
CA LEU A 452 -0.28 -5.72 4.96
C LEU A 452 -1.19 -5.22 6.08
N ALA A 453 -2.42 -5.73 6.16
CA ALA A 453 -3.34 -5.31 7.20
C ALA A 453 -2.81 -5.64 8.60
N GLN A 454 -2.23 -6.83 8.80
CA GLN A 454 -1.62 -7.19 10.08
C GLN A 454 -0.38 -6.34 10.38
N PHE A 455 0.47 -6.09 9.38
CA PHE A 455 1.69 -5.33 9.57
C PHE A 455 1.42 -3.86 9.82
N ALA A 456 0.51 -3.22 9.08
CA ALA A 456 0.18 -1.80 9.23
C ALA A 456 -0.57 -1.49 10.52
N ARG A 457 -1.45 -2.39 10.98
CA ARG A 457 -2.33 -2.17 12.14
C ARG A 457 -1.74 -2.65 13.46
N SER A 458 -0.83 -3.62 13.42
CA SER A 458 -0.10 -4.03 14.62
C SER A 458 0.98 -3.00 14.93
N GLN A 459 1.48 -2.99 16.17
CA GLN A 459 2.55 -2.10 16.59
C GLN A 459 3.93 -2.55 16.04
N ILE A 460 4.05 -2.69 14.73
CA ILE A 460 5.33 -2.92 14.07
C ILE A 460 5.87 -1.57 13.67
N ASP A 461 7.13 -1.30 13.97
CA ASP A 461 7.73 0.00 13.72
C ASP A 461 8.30 0.08 12.30
N LEU A 462 8.95 -1.00 11.87
CA LEU A 462 9.77 -1.02 10.65
C LEU A 462 9.62 -2.33 9.88
N CYS A 463 9.27 -2.23 8.60
CA CYS A 463 9.19 -3.35 7.67
C CYS A 463 10.16 -3.16 6.51
N LEU A 464 11.11 -4.08 6.34
CA LEU A 464 12.13 -4.04 5.30
C LEU A 464 11.87 -5.10 4.22
N ASN A 465 11.70 -4.67 2.97
CA ASN A 465 11.55 -5.56 1.82
C ASN A 465 12.40 -5.10 0.63
N SER A 466 12.41 -5.85 -0.48
CA SER A 466 13.41 -5.62 -1.52
C SER A 466 12.96 -5.75 -2.96
N SER A 467 11.84 -6.38 -3.23
CA SER A 467 11.40 -6.59 -4.60
C SER A 467 10.26 -5.62 -4.91
N PRO A 468 10.24 -4.93 -6.06
CA PRO A 468 11.36 -4.71 -6.97
C PRO A 468 12.35 -3.72 -6.34
N SER A 469 13.65 -3.88 -6.61
CA SER A 469 14.72 -3.29 -5.79
C SER A 469 15.00 -1.82 -6.09
N ILE A 470 14.00 -1.00 -5.80
CA ILE A 470 13.89 0.44 -6.02
C ILE A 470 13.67 1.07 -4.64
N ALA A 471 14.42 2.12 -4.32
CA ALA A 471 14.23 2.82 -3.06
C ALA A 471 12.85 3.49 -3.04
N PHE A 472 11.96 2.99 -2.19
CA PHE A 472 10.65 3.59 -1.96
C PHE A 472 10.22 3.33 -0.52
N ASN A 473 9.80 4.40 0.13
CA ASN A 473 9.47 4.39 1.54
C ASN A 473 8.11 5.03 1.73
N VAL A 474 7.29 4.45 2.60
CA VAL A 474 6.00 5.01 2.96
C VAL A 474 5.58 4.46 4.32
N LYS A 475 4.96 5.29 5.14
CA LYS A 475 4.33 4.82 6.37
C LYS A 475 2.88 4.47 6.09
N ILE A 476 2.45 3.28 6.50
CA ILE A 476 1.05 2.84 6.40
C ILE A 476 0.54 2.56 7.81
N ASP A 477 -0.47 3.31 8.24
CA ASP A 477 -1.00 3.37 9.58
C ASP A 477 0.10 3.54 10.64
N HIS A 478 0.58 2.47 11.28
CA HIS A 478 1.62 2.55 12.32
C HIS A 478 3.02 2.22 11.83
N THR A 479 3.14 1.55 10.68
CA THR A 479 4.38 0.88 10.26
C THR A 479 5.06 1.63 9.13
N LEU A 480 6.37 1.85 9.26
CA LEU A 480 7.19 2.37 8.18
C LEU A 480 7.66 1.21 7.29
N PHE A 481 7.32 1.26 6.01
CA PHE A 481 7.78 0.31 5.01
C PHE A 481 8.95 0.93 4.24
N SER A 482 10.05 0.20 4.16
CA SER A 482 11.26 0.57 3.42
C SER A 482 11.62 -0.52 2.43
N ASN A 483 11.44 -0.21 1.15
CA ASN A 483 11.87 -1.05 0.05
C ASN A 483 13.18 -0.49 -0.52
N GLY A 484 14.20 -1.33 -0.73
CA GLY A 484 15.44 -0.87 -1.36
C GLY A 484 16.70 -1.67 -1.01
N GLY A 485 17.84 -0.99 -1.07
CA GLY A 485 19.16 -1.52 -0.75
C GLY A 485 19.80 -2.35 -1.86
N ASN A 486 19.46 -2.08 -3.13
CA ASN A 486 19.89 -2.88 -4.26
C ASN A 486 21.40 -2.79 -4.52
N LEU A 487 22.15 -3.87 -4.34
CA LEU A 487 23.59 -3.89 -4.64
C LEU A 487 23.94 -4.23 -6.09
N ASN A 488 22.95 -4.59 -6.91
CA ASN A 488 23.15 -5.07 -8.27
C ASN A 488 22.81 -3.99 -9.31
N LEU A 489 23.84 -3.45 -9.95
CA LEU A 489 23.73 -2.50 -11.05
C LEU A 489 23.13 -3.18 -12.30
N LYS A 490 21.86 -2.89 -12.58
CA LYS A 490 21.19 -3.36 -13.82
C LYS A 490 20.33 -2.29 -14.44
N ARG A 491 19.32 -1.84 -13.69
CA ARG A 491 18.36 -0.81 -14.11
C ARG A 491 18.34 0.39 -13.17
N PHE A 492 18.75 0.17 -11.93
CA PHE A 492 18.81 1.16 -10.87
C PHE A 492 20.21 1.14 -10.25
N ASP A 493 20.56 2.24 -9.61
CA ASP A 493 21.86 2.44 -8.95
C ASP A 493 22.12 1.39 -7.88
N GLU A 494 23.40 1.09 -7.66
CA GLU A 494 23.85 0.29 -6.54
C GLU A 494 23.84 1.10 -5.24
N THR A 495 22.88 0.80 -4.35
CA THR A 495 22.67 1.57 -3.12
C THR A 495 22.46 0.69 -1.90
N PHE A 496 22.71 1.24 -0.72
CA PHE A 496 22.20 0.70 0.55
C PHE A 496 21.44 1.78 1.31
N ILE A 497 20.46 1.37 2.13
CA ILE A 497 19.66 2.31 2.92
C ILE A 497 20.15 2.29 4.36
N GLU A 498 20.48 3.45 4.90
CA GLU A 498 20.70 3.69 6.32
C GLU A 498 19.43 4.25 6.93
N ILE A 499 18.97 3.67 8.04
CA ILE A 499 17.74 4.04 8.73
C ILE A 499 18.10 4.39 10.17
N GLU A 500 17.86 5.65 10.54
CA GLU A 500 18.11 6.18 11.87
C GLU A 500 16.78 6.42 12.58
N ILE A 501 16.55 5.77 13.71
CA ILE A 501 15.38 5.97 14.58
C ILE A 501 15.82 6.73 15.82
N TYR A 502 15.16 7.85 16.11
CA TYR A 502 15.43 8.72 17.26
C TYR A 502 14.42 8.49 18.39
N LYS A 503 14.72 8.97 19.61
CA LYS A 503 13.94 8.68 20.83
C LYS A 503 12.46 9.09 20.78
N GLU A 504 12.10 10.05 19.94
CA GLU A 504 10.72 10.52 19.77
C GLU A 504 9.98 9.80 18.64
N GLY A 505 10.56 8.73 18.09
CA GLY A 505 9.99 8.00 16.96
C GLY A 505 10.22 8.68 15.61
N TYR A 506 11.00 9.76 15.57
CA TYR A 506 11.45 10.33 14.30
C TYR A 506 12.40 9.37 13.59
N VAL A 507 12.19 9.14 12.29
CA VAL A 507 12.96 8.24 11.46
C VAL A 507 13.49 8.98 10.25
N VAL A 508 14.78 8.78 9.94
CA VAL A 508 15.41 9.30 8.73
C VAL A 508 15.99 8.15 7.93
N LEU A 509 15.64 8.10 6.65
CA LEU A 509 16.16 7.12 5.71
C LEU A 509 17.11 7.83 4.74
N LYS A 510 18.34 7.33 4.65
CA LYS A 510 19.40 7.83 3.80
C LYS A 510 19.79 6.75 2.81
N GLU A 511 19.74 7.06 1.53
CA GLU A 511 20.28 6.21 0.48
C GLU A 511 21.73 6.58 0.21
N HIS A 512 22.60 5.58 0.29
CA HIS A 512 24.03 5.69 0.00
C HIS A 512 24.31 5.07 -1.35
N ASN A 513 24.74 5.88 -2.33
CA ASN A 513 25.13 5.41 -3.65
C ASN A 513 26.58 4.90 -3.64
N LEU A 514 26.78 3.62 -3.98
CA LEU A 514 28.08 2.98 -3.91
C LEU A 514 29.02 3.42 -5.05
N ALA A 515 28.49 3.87 -6.17
CA ALA A 515 29.28 4.34 -7.32
C ALA A 515 29.78 5.77 -7.12
N THR A 516 28.91 6.67 -6.67
CA THR A 516 29.22 8.10 -6.54
C THR A 516 29.68 8.50 -5.14
N GLY A 517 29.37 7.70 -4.12
CA GLY A 517 29.55 8.04 -2.71
C GLY A 517 28.56 9.10 -2.20
N GLN A 518 27.57 9.49 -3.01
CA GLN A 518 26.54 10.45 -2.63
C GLN A 518 25.59 9.84 -1.60
N ILE A 519 25.23 10.63 -0.60
CA ILE A 519 24.23 10.29 0.41
C ILE A 519 23.03 11.22 0.22
N LYS A 520 21.85 10.64 0.00
CA LYS A 520 20.59 11.38 -0.18
C LYS A 520 19.59 10.97 0.89
N THR A 521 18.91 11.93 1.51
CA THR A 521 17.76 11.60 2.36
C THR A 521 16.58 11.23 1.46
N VAL A 522 16.06 10.01 1.61
CA VAL A 522 14.96 9.45 0.79
C VAL A 522 13.64 9.37 1.55
N GLY A 523 13.62 9.83 2.80
CA GLY A 523 12.38 10.06 3.53
C GLY A 523 12.61 10.36 5.00
N THR A 524 11.65 11.08 5.58
CA THR A 524 11.58 11.37 7.01
C THR A 524 10.16 11.07 7.50
N TYR A 525 10.06 10.38 8.63
CA TYR A 525 8.78 9.85 9.12
C TYR A 525 8.72 9.96 10.64
N ASN A 526 7.50 9.94 11.18
CA ASN A 526 7.27 9.75 12.61
C ASN A 526 6.55 8.41 12.81
N ILE A 527 7.16 7.52 13.59
CA ILE A 527 6.56 6.27 14.06
C ILE A 527 6.26 6.36 15.57
N THR A 528 5.44 5.45 16.07
CA THR A 528 5.07 5.40 17.48
C THR A 528 5.89 4.33 18.18
N ILE A 529 6.92 4.73 18.94
CA ILE A 529 7.75 3.81 19.73
C ILE A 529 7.46 3.94 21.23
N PHE A 530 7.45 2.80 21.94
CA PHE A 530 7.31 2.70 23.41
C PHE A 530 6.04 3.31 24.05
N MET A 531 5.00 3.64 23.28
CA MET A 531 3.78 4.29 23.80
C MET A 531 2.65 3.33 24.09
#